data_AF-A0A933M3Y3-F1
#
_entry.id   AF-A0A933M3Y3-F1
#
_cell.length_a   1.000
_cell.length_b   1.000
_cell.length_c   1.000
_cell.angle_alpha   90.00
_cell.angle_beta   90.00
_cell.angle_gamma   90.00
#
_symmetry.space_group_name_H-M   'P 1'
#
loop_
_entity.id
_entity.type
_entity.pdbx_description
1 polymer ?
#
loop_
_entity_poly.entity_id
_entity_poly.type
_entity_poly.pdbx_seq_one_letter_code
_entity_poly.pdbx_strand_id
1 'polypeptide(L)'
;MVRTYEKGQYPNAKRHFFPTLCNQCGSCMKASKKTGGDMFFKRPDGIIDFDQSKAKKDANGVYEAAAIEACPVEAVSWDKHTGLPDKCNFCAHRVDAGLMPACVQTCIGKARVFGDLNDPNSEVSKLIAQNGVAQAKEKEKCPGVYYIGLDMFFSLEMEGFREVNPKDFTSGKYTMQQA
;
A
#
# COMPACT_ATOMS: atom_id res chain seq x y z
N MET A 1 -7.93 3.60 -3.06
CA MET A 1 -8.57 4.92 -3.22
C MET A 1 -7.81 5.71 -4.29
N VAL A 2 -8.43 6.61 -5.06
CA VAL A 2 -7.70 7.53 -5.96
C VAL A 2 -7.90 8.95 -5.44
N ARG A 3 -6.81 9.59 -5.00
CA ARG A 3 -6.81 10.98 -4.58
C ARG A 3 -6.56 11.87 -5.80
N THR A 4 -7.28 12.98 -5.89
CA THR A 4 -7.10 13.97 -6.96
C THR A 4 -6.47 15.22 -6.36
N TYR A 5 -5.46 15.76 -7.03
CA TYR A 5 -4.88 17.06 -6.67
C TYR A 5 -4.89 17.97 -7.88
N GLU A 6 -5.33 19.21 -7.65
CA GLU A 6 -5.35 20.26 -8.65
C GLU A 6 -4.44 21.39 -8.16
N LYS A 7 -3.55 21.89 -9.03
CA LYS A 7 -2.60 22.96 -8.71
C LYS A 7 -2.52 23.97 -9.86
N GLY A 8 -2.33 25.24 -9.52
CA GLY A 8 -2.21 26.33 -10.47
C GLY A 8 -3.54 27.00 -10.79
N GLN A 9 -3.49 28.03 -11.63
CA GLN A 9 -4.65 28.76 -12.14
C GLN A 9 -4.61 28.78 -13.66
N TYR A 10 -5.76 28.98 -14.30
CA TYR A 10 -5.83 29.10 -15.77
C TYR A 10 -4.83 30.14 -16.30
N PRO A 11 -4.10 29.86 -17.40
CA PRO A 11 -4.14 28.66 -18.24
C PRO A 11 -3.21 27.51 -17.78
N ASN A 12 -2.53 27.67 -16.65
CA ASN A 12 -1.51 26.74 -16.14
C ASN A 12 -2.05 25.77 -15.06
N ALA A 13 -3.37 25.55 -15.03
CA ALA A 13 -3.97 24.60 -14.10
C ALA A 13 -3.59 23.16 -14.49
N LYS A 14 -3.19 22.36 -13.50
CA LYS A 14 -2.83 20.95 -13.66
C LYS A 14 -3.67 20.10 -12.71
N ARG A 15 -4.04 18.91 -13.16
CA ARG A 15 -4.75 17.91 -12.36
C ARG A 15 -3.98 16.59 -12.39
N HIS A 16 -3.85 15.97 -11.23
CA HIS A 16 -3.15 14.72 -11.04
C HIS A 16 -4.00 13.72 -10.26
N PHE A 17 -3.83 12.44 -10.58
CA PHE A 17 -4.54 11.34 -9.97
C PHE A 17 -3.53 10.42 -9.29
N PHE A 18 -3.71 10.17 -7.99
CA PHE A 18 -2.82 9.34 -7.18
C PHE A 18 -3.57 8.16 -6.60
N PRO A 19 -3.34 6.94 -7.11
CA PRO A 19 -3.92 5.75 -6.53
C PRO A 19 -3.20 5.35 -5.23
N THR A 20 -3.76 5.75 -4.09
CA THR A 20 -3.29 5.29 -2.78
C THR A 20 -3.75 3.85 -2.53
N LEU A 21 -2.77 2.97 -2.27
CA LEU A 21 -2.93 1.55 -1.94
C LEU A 21 -2.34 1.24 -0.55
N CYS A 22 -2.61 0.04 -0.04
CA CYS A 22 -1.95 -0.48 1.17
C CYS A 22 -0.45 -0.68 0.92
N ASN A 23 0.39 -0.12 1.79
CA ASN A 23 1.85 -0.23 1.71
C ASN A 23 2.43 -1.51 2.34
N GLN A 24 1.60 -2.46 2.79
CA GLN A 24 2.04 -3.71 3.44
C GLN A 24 2.99 -3.49 4.64
N CYS A 25 2.74 -2.43 5.43
CA CYS A 25 3.59 -2.03 6.56
C CYS A 25 3.40 -2.87 7.83
N GLY A 26 2.21 -3.44 8.01
CA GLY A 26 1.86 -4.23 9.20
C GLY A 26 1.35 -3.43 10.41
N SER A 27 1.08 -2.13 10.27
CA SER A 27 0.47 -1.31 11.35
C SER A 27 -0.86 -1.88 11.83
N CYS A 28 -1.73 -2.33 10.89
CA CYS A 28 -2.99 -3.02 11.18
C CYS A 28 -2.79 -4.31 12.00
N MET A 29 -1.82 -5.14 11.63
CA MET A 29 -1.45 -6.35 12.39
C MET A 29 -0.99 -6.00 13.80
N LYS A 30 -0.13 -4.99 13.95
CA LYS A 30 0.35 -4.55 15.28
C LYS A 30 -0.78 -4.03 16.15
N ALA A 31 -1.70 -3.27 15.59
CA ALA A 31 -2.86 -2.73 16.31
C ALA A 31 -3.83 -3.85 16.72
N SER A 32 -4.18 -4.75 15.79
CA SER A 32 -5.01 -5.93 16.06
C SER A 32 -4.44 -6.79 17.20
N LYS A 33 -3.13 -7.07 17.18
CA LYS A 33 -2.46 -7.82 18.26
C LYS A 33 -2.54 -7.14 19.63
N LYS A 34 -2.48 -5.80 19.68
CA LYS A 34 -2.59 -5.04 20.95
C LYS A 34 -3.97 -5.19 21.59
N THR A 35 -5.01 -5.44 20.79
CA THR A 35 -6.38 -5.67 21.25
C THR A 35 -6.72 -7.16 21.38
N GLY A 36 -5.73 -8.06 21.29
CA GLY A 36 -5.93 -9.51 21.39
C GLY A 36 -6.41 -10.19 20.10
N GLY A 37 -6.50 -9.43 19.01
CA GLY A 37 -6.83 -9.90 17.67
C GLY A 37 -5.65 -10.55 16.95
N ASP A 38 -5.96 -11.46 16.03
CA ASP A 38 -5.00 -12.15 15.17
C ASP A 38 -5.49 -12.28 13.72
N MET A 39 -6.53 -11.53 13.36
CA MET A 39 -7.11 -11.47 12.02
C MET A 39 -6.09 -11.07 10.96
N PHE A 40 -5.22 -10.09 11.26
CA PHE A 40 -4.20 -9.61 10.34
C PHE A 40 -2.86 -10.27 10.65
N PHE A 41 -2.17 -10.76 9.61
CA PHE A 41 -0.90 -11.48 9.79
C PHE A 41 0.06 -11.25 8.62
N LYS A 42 1.35 -11.49 8.86
CA LYS A 42 2.38 -11.48 7.81
C LYS A 42 2.60 -12.90 7.31
N ARG A 43 2.42 -13.11 6.01
CA ARG A 43 2.71 -14.37 5.32
C ARG A 43 4.22 -14.61 5.20
N PRO A 44 4.67 -15.86 4.97
CA PRO A 44 6.09 -16.17 4.76
C PRO A 44 6.72 -15.41 3.58
N ASP A 45 5.93 -15.09 2.56
CA ASP A 45 6.33 -14.31 1.40
C ASP A 45 6.36 -12.79 1.63
N GLY A 46 5.96 -12.34 2.83
CA GLY A 46 6.00 -10.94 3.24
C GLY A 46 4.72 -10.14 2.99
N ILE A 47 3.70 -10.70 2.34
CA ILE A 47 2.39 -10.04 2.20
C ILE A 47 1.76 -9.93 3.59
N ILE A 48 1.27 -8.75 3.95
CA ILE A 48 0.35 -8.62 5.08
C ILE A 48 -1.01 -9.06 4.56
N ASP A 49 -1.56 -10.12 5.13
CA ASP A 49 -2.85 -10.69 4.74
C ASP A 49 -3.82 -10.61 5.92
N PHE A 50 -5.04 -11.08 5.70
CA PHE A 50 -6.07 -11.10 6.73
C PHE A 50 -6.99 -12.31 6.58
N ASP A 51 -7.62 -12.72 7.69
CA ASP A 51 -8.62 -13.78 7.74
C ASP A 51 -9.81 -13.31 8.58
N GLN A 52 -10.88 -12.91 7.90
CA GLN A 52 -12.11 -12.41 8.54
C GLN A 52 -12.76 -13.43 9.48
N SER A 53 -12.52 -14.74 9.32
CA SER A 53 -13.05 -15.76 10.24
C SER A 53 -12.44 -15.67 11.65
N LYS A 54 -11.31 -14.98 11.80
CA LYS A 54 -10.59 -14.78 13.07
C LYS A 54 -10.86 -13.41 13.70
N ALA A 55 -11.77 -12.61 13.15
CA ALA A 55 -12.06 -11.28 13.67
C ALA A 55 -12.55 -11.36 15.13
N LYS A 56 -12.01 -10.51 16.00
CA LYS A 56 -12.43 -10.39 17.41
C LYS A 56 -12.99 -9.02 17.73
N LYS A 57 -13.95 -8.99 18.65
CA LYS A 57 -14.49 -7.75 19.21
C LYS A 57 -13.55 -7.18 20.26
N ASP A 58 -13.38 -5.87 20.24
CA ASP A 58 -12.75 -5.12 21.33
C ASP A 58 -13.70 -4.93 22.53
N ALA A 59 -13.25 -4.17 23.53
CA ALA A 59 -14.03 -3.86 24.73
C ALA A 59 -15.34 -3.08 24.45
N ASN A 60 -15.42 -2.40 23.31
CA ASN A 60 -16.61 -1.66 22.86
C ASN A 60 -17.54 -2.52 22.00
N GLY A 61 -17.21 -3.81 21.80
CA GLY A 61 -17.99 -4.74 21.00
C GLY A 61 -17.78 -4.61 19.50
N VAL A 62 -16.78 -3.85 19.05
CA VAL A 62 -16.50 -3.58 17.64
C VAL A 62 -15.36 -4.48 17.15
N TYR A 63 -15.53 -5.08 15.97
CA TYR A 63 -14.53 -6.01 15.41
C TYR A 63 -13.29 -5.26 14.92
N GLU A 64 -12.14 -5.54 15.54
CA GLU A 64 -10.81 -5.13 15.04
C GLU A 64 -10.68 -3.63 14.67
N ALA A 65 -11.44 -2.73 15.32
CA ALA A 65 -11.52 -1.30 14.99
C ALA A 65 -10.14 -0.61 15.03
N ALA A 66 -9.29 -1.03 15.99
CA ALA A 66 -7.93 -0.54 16.13
C ALA A 66 -7.09 -0.71 14.85
N ALA A 67 -7.36 -1.73 14.02
CA ALA A 67 -6.63 -1.94 12.77
C ALA A 67 -6.96 -0.87 11.71
N ILE A 68 -8.19 -0.37 11.71
CA ILE A 68 -8.63 0.73 10.82
C ILE A 68 -8.01 2.04 11.29
N GLU A 69 -8.13 2.36 12.58
CA GLU A 69 -7.61 3.59 13.18
C GLU A 69 -6.07 3.69 13.07
N ALA A 70 -5.37 2.56 13.12
CA ALA A 70 -3.92 2.55 13.04
C ALA A 70 -3.36 2.72 11.62
N CYS A 71 -4.18 2.62 10.57
CA CYS A 71 -3.70 2.67 9.19
C CYS A 71 -3.44 4.12 8.74
N PRO A 72 -2.18 4.55 8.54
CA PRO A 72 -1.88 5.96 8.25
C PRO A 72 -2.25 6.38 6.82
N VAL A 73 -2.48 5.41 5.94
CA VAL A 73 -2.91 5.64 4.55
C VAL A 73 -4.36 5.23 4.31
N GLU A 74 -5.11 4.95 5.39
CA GLU A 74 -6.56 4.63 5.34
C GLU A 74 -6.88 3.46 4.38
N ALA A 75 -5.96 2.51 4.26
CA ALA A 75 -6.08 1.36 3.36
C ALA A 75 -6.76 0.14 3.99
N VAL A 76 -7.13 0.23 5.27
CA VAL A 76 -8.01 -0.73 5.96
C VAL A 76 -9.37 -0.06 6.13
N SER A 77 -10.43 -0.73 5.70
CA SER A 77 -11.79 -0.19 5.67
C SER A 77 -12.80 -1.25 6.07
N TRP A 78 -14.00 -0.82 6.47
CA TRP A 78 -15.12 -1.74 6.71
C TRP A 78 -15.62 -2.35 5.40
N ASP A 79 -15.62 -3.68 5.32
CA ASP A 79 -16.31 -4.42 4.29
C ASP A 79 -17.82 -4.24 4.45
N LYS A 80 -18.48 -3.78 3.38
CA LYS A 80 -19.92 -3.50 3.39
C LYS A 80 -20.78 -4.75 3.45
N HIS A 81 -20.24 -5.91 3.08
CA HIS A 81 -20.95 -7.18 3.06
C HIS A 81 -20.84 -7.92 4.39
N THR A 82 -19.63 -7.98 4.96
CA THR A 82 -19.38 -8.72 6.20
C THR A 82 -19.45 -7.84 7.45
N GLY A 83 -19.31 -6.52 7.30
CA GLY A 83 -19.19 -5.59 8.43
C GLY A 83 -17.86 -5.72 9.19
N LEU A 84 -16.92 -6.50 8.66
CA LEU A 84 -15.59 -6.71 9.26
C LEU A 84 -14.56 -5.85 8.53
N PRO A 85 -13.41 -5.53 9.16
CA PRO A 85 -12.34 -4.85 8.46
C PRO A 85 -11.82 -5.66 7.26
N ASP A 86 -11.43 -4.97 6.20
CA ASP A 86 -10.86 -5.53 4.98
C ASP A 86 -9.80 -4.57 4.44
N LYS A 87 -8.85 -5.08 3.66
CA LYS A 87 -7.76 -4.31 3.06
C LYS A 87 -7.19 -5.03 1.83
N CYS A 88 -6.39 -4.30 1.07
CA CYS A 88 -5.57 -4.90 0.01
C CYS A 88 -4.56 -5.92 0.59
N ASN A 89 -4.55 -7.13 0.03
CA ASN A 89 -3.55 -8.19 0.27
C ASN A 89 -2.76 -8.55 -1.01
N PHE A 90 -2.65 -7.59 -1.95
CA PHE A 90 -2.05 -7.79 -3.28
C PHE A 90 -2.66 -8.94 -4.09
N CYS A 91 -3.96 -9.20 -3.89
CA CYS A 91 -4.64 -10.33 -4.50
C CYS A 91 -3.89 -11.64 -4.23
N ALA A 92 -3.57 -11.91 -2.97
CA ALA A 92 -2.83 -13.09 -2.53
C ALA A 92 -3.23 -14.39 -3.27
N HIS A 93 -4.53 -14.66 -3.38
CA HIS A 93 -5.07 -15.82 -4.11
C HIS A 93 -4.63 -15.91 -5.59
N ARG A 94 -4.42 -14.77 -6.27
CA ARG A 94 -3.93 -14.71 -7.65
C ARG A 94 -2.42 -14.91 -7.70
N VAL A 95 -1.69 -14.27 -6.79
CA VAL A 95 -0.24 -14.42 -6.67
C VAL A 95 0.14 -15.87 -6.40
N ASP A 96 -0.63 -16.56 -5.56
CA ASP A 96 -0.48 -18.00 -5.28
C ASP A 96 -0.70 -18.87 -6.53
N ALA A 97 -1.54 -18.41 -7.47
CA ALA A 97 -1.75 -19.04 -8.77
C ALA A 97 -0.75 -18.61 -9.85
N GLY A 98 0.30 -17.85 -9.49
CA GLY A 98 1.27 -17.32 -10.44
C GLY A 98 0.73 -16.18 -11.33
N LEU A 99 -0.41 -15.59 -10.97
CA LEU A 99 -1.04 -14.51 -11.69
C LEU A 99 -0.71 -13.14 -11.07
N MET A 100 -0.66 -12.11 -11.90
CA MET A 100 -0.49 -10.73 -11.44
C MET A 100 -1.72 -10.26 -10.64
N PRO A 101 -1.54 -9.34 -9.66
CA PRO A 101 -2.67 -8.68 -9.00
C PRO A 101 -3.62 -8.05 -10.02
N ALA A 102 -4.91 -8.11 -9.76
CA ALA A 102 -5.93 -7.67 -10.74
C ALA A 102 -5.72 -6.20 -11.14
N CYS A 103 -5.38 -5.35 -10.17
CA CYS A 103 -5.16 -3.91 -10.39
C CYS A 103 -3.92 -3.61 -11.25
N VAL A 104 -2.99 -4.56 -11.38
CA VAL A 104 -1.81 -4.47 -12.24
C VAL A 104 -2.17 -4.96 -13.64
N GLN A 105 -2.79 -6.14 -13.74
CA GLN A 105 -3.17 -6.74 -15.02
C GLN A 105 -4.14 -5.87 -15.83
N THR A 106 -5.07 -5.18 -15.17
CA THR A 106 -6.08 -4.34 -15.84
C THR A 106 -5.63 -2.89 -16.05
N CYS A 107 -4.39 -2.53 -15.68
CA CYS A 107 -3.91 -1.16 -15.80
C CYS A 107 -3.68 -0.77 -17.27
N ILE A 108 -4.65 -0.08 -17.86
CA ILE A 108 -4.60 0.37 -19.27
C ILE A 108 -3.36 1.25 -19.53
N GLY A 109 -3.04 2.15 -18.60
CA GLY A 109 -1.89 3.04 -18.71
C GLY A 109 -0.54 2.36 -18.48
N LYS A 110 -0.51 1.07 -18.12
CA LYS A 110 0.71 0.33 -17.74
C LYS A 110 1.54 1.04 -16.67
N ALA A 111 0.88 1.83 -15.84
CA ALA A 111 1.47 2.61 -14.76
C ALA A 111 1.89 1.74 -13.56
N ARG A 112 1.43 0.50 -13.48
CA ARG A 112 1.65 -0.38 -12.32
C ARG A 112 2.55 -1.54 -12.70
N VAL A 113 3.65 -1.69 -11.96
CA VAL A 113 4.56 -2.84 -12.07
C VAL A 113 4.59 -3.55 -10.74
N PHE A 114 4.49 -4.88 -10.74
CA PHE A 114 4.49 -5.70 -9.53
C PHE A 114 5.55 -6.79 -9.64
N GLY A 115 6.32 -7.01 -8.57
CA GLY A 115 7.37 -8.01 -8.58
C GLY A 115 8.17 -8.10 -7.28
N ASP A 116 9.27 -8.83 -7.37
CA ASP A 116 10.18 -9.08 -6.24
C ASP A 116 11.26 -8.03 -6.11
N LEU A 117 11.18 -7.24 -5.05
CA LEU A 117 12.15 -6.19 -4.76
C LEU A 117 13.51 -6.76 -4.31
N ASN A 118 13.55 -8.02 -3.85
CA ASN A 118 14.80 -8.68 -3.50
C ASN A 118 15.50 -9.26 -4.73
N ASP A 119 14.80 -9.44 -5.86
CA ASP A 119 15.42 -9.81 -7.12
C ASP A 119 15.85 -8.54 -7.89
N PRO A 120 17.16 -8.25 -8.00
CA PRO A 120 17.65 -7.07 -8.73
C PRO A 120 17.33 -7.13 -10.23
N ASN A 121 17.00 -8.30 -10.77
CA ASN A 121 16.64 -8.46 -12.18
C ASN A 121 15.16 -8.19 -12.45
N SER A 122 14.33 -8.13 -11.41
CA SER A 122 12.90 -7.84 -11.55
C SER A 122 12.68 -6.43 -12.11
N GLU A 123 11.60 -6.26 -12.86
CA GLU A 123 11.27 -4.96 -13.47
C GLU A 123 11.05 -3.88 -12.39
N VAL A 124 10.39 -4.23 -11.28
CA VAL A 124 10.15 -3.32 -10.17
C VAL A 124 11.44 -2.86 -9.51
N SER A 125 12.41 -3.76 -9.30
CA SER A 125 13.72 -3.42 -8.73
C SER A 125 14.50 -2.46 -9.64
N LYS A 126 14.51 -2.73 -10.95
CA LYS A 126 15.18 -1.87 -11.93
C LYS A 126 14.55 -0.48 -11.97
N LEU A 127 13.22 -0.39 -12.02
CA LEU A 127 12.51 0.89 -12.06
C LEU A 127 12.75 1.71 -10.79
N ILE A 128 12.70 1.09 -9.63
CA ILE A 128 12.96 1.78 -8.35
C ILE A 128 14.43 2.22 -8.25
N ALA A 129 15.38 1.40 -8.71
CA ALA A 129 16.80 1.75 -8.64
C ALA A 129 17.20 2.85 -9.63
N GLN A 130 16.54 2.92 -10.79
CA GLN A 130 16.85 3.89 -11.85
C GLN A 130 16.19 5.25 -11.63
N ASN A 131 15.18 5.36 -10.76
CA ASN A 131 14.38 6.56 -10.60
C ASN A 131 14.36 7.05 -9.15
N GLY A 132 14.13 8.36 -8.95
CA GLY A 132 13.69 8.86 -7.65
C GLY A 132 12.30 8.33 -7.32
N VAL A 133 12.13 7.78 -6.11
CA VAL A 133 10.84 7.23 -5.68
C VAL A 133 10.33 7.86 -4.39
N ALA A 134 9.02 8.03 -4.33
CA ALA A 134 8.29 8.42 -3.14
C ALA A 134 7.42 7.27 -2.64
N GLN A 135 6.99 7.36 -1.38
CA GLN A 135 6.04 6.45 -0.75
C GLN A 135 5.06 7.27 0.09
N ALA A 136 3.81 6.82 0.18
CA ALA A 136 2.86 7.43 1.10
C ALA A 136 3.41 7.35 2.53
N LYS A 137 3.30 8.45 3.28
CA LYS A 137 3.94 8.64 4.58
C LYS A 137 3.35 7.65 5.57
N GLU A 138 4.22 6.85 6.11
CA GLU A 138 3.93 5.81 7.09
C GLU A 138 4.77 6.09 8.34
N LYS A 139 4.29 5.68 9.51
CA LYS A 139 5.08 5.76 10.76
C LYS A 139 6.27 4.79 10.74
N GLU A 140 6.20 3.77 9.89
CA GLU A 140 7.18 2.70 9.77
C GLU A 140 7.70 2.62 8.34
N LYS A 141 8.87 2.00 8.11
CA LYS A 141 9.35 1.72 6.75
C LYS A 141 8.54 0.57 6.14
N CYS A 142 8.14 0.70 4.87
CA CYS A 142 7.21 -0.24 4.24
C CYS A 142 7.74 -0.70 2.88
N PRO A 143 7.62 -2.00 2.54
CA PRO A 143 8.09 -2.51 1.25
C PRO A 143 7.07 -2.36 0.12
N GLY A 144 5.80 -2.07 0.44
CA GLY A 144 4.70 -2.45 -0.44
C GLY A 144 4.52 -1.61 -1.69
N VAL A 145 4.52 -0.27 -1.60
CA VAL A 145 4.21 0.57 -2.77
C VAL A 145 5.17 1.75 -2.87
N TYR A 146 5.72 1.95 -4.08
CA TYR A 146 6.56 3.08 -4.44
C TYR A 146 5.99 3.81 -5.64
N TYR A 147 6.27 5.10 -5.76
CA TYR A 147 5.80 5.94 -6.84
C TYR A 147 6.96 6.65 -7.50
N ILE A 148 7.01 6.65 -8.83
CA ILE A 148 8.02 7.33 -9.65
C ILE A 148 7.46 8.67 -10.14
N GLY A 149 8.29 9.71 -10.19
CA GLY A 149 7.92 11.01 -10.77
C GLY A 149 7.07 11.91 -9.86
N LEU A 150 6.93 11.55 -8.58
CA LEU A 150 6.25 12.39 -7.58
C LEU A 150 7.10 13.62 -7.21
N ASP A 151 8.42 13.48 -7.24
CA ASP A 151 9.41 14.55 -7.07
C ASP A 151 9.31 15.63 -8.16
N MET A 152 9.10 15.24 -9.41
CA MET A 152 9.01 16.15 -10.56
C MET A 152 7.81 17.10 -10.54
N PHE A 153 6.77 16.82 -9.74
CA PHE A 153 5.56 17.65 -9.66
C PHE A 153 5.35 18.29 -8.28
N PHE A 154 5.93 17.74 -7.23
CA PHE A 154 5.59 18.07 -5.85
C PHE A 154 6.82 18.35 -5.01
N SER A 155 7.32 19.58 -5.07
CA SER A 155 8.11 20.12 -3.98
C SER A 155 7.25 20.15 -2.71
N LEU A 156 7.51 19.21 -1.79
CA LEU A 156 7.38 19.36 -0.33
C LEU A 156 5.99 19.57 0.33
N GLU A 157 4.90 19.84 -0.39
CA GLU A 157 3.63 20.29 0.23
C GLU A 157 2.49 19.26 0.23
N MET A 158 2.76 18.03 -0.20
CA MET A 158 1.77 16.96 -0.11
C MET A 158 1.76 16.37 1.31
N GLU A 159 0.81 16.80 2.14
CA GLU A 159 0.50 16.16 3.42
C GLU A 159 0.24 14.66 3.18
N GLY A 160 1.23 13.83 3.54
CA GLY A 160 1.10 12.37 3.50
C GLY A 160 1.97 11.61 2.49
N PHE A 161 3.01 12.20 1.89
CA PHE A 161 4.04 11.46 1.14
C PHE A 161 5.46 11.79 1.63
N ARG A 162 6.39 10.84 1.46
CA ARG A 162 7.82 10.98 1.77
C ARG A 162 8.66 10.48 0.60
N GLU A 163 9.76 11.16 0.30
CA GLU A 163 10.82 10.59 -0.53
C GLU A 163 11.42 9.37 0.17
N VAL A 164 11.79 8.35 -0.60
CA VAL A 164 12.43 7.15 -0.09
C VAL A 164 13.89 7.16 -0.51
N ASN A 165 14.78 7.28 0.47
CA ASN A 165 16.20 7.09 0.22
C ASN A 165 16.47 5.61 -0.08
N PRO A 166 17.40 5.26 -0.99
CA PRO A 166 17.75 3.86 -1.24
C PRO A 166 18.12 3.03 0.00
N LYS A 167 18.64 3.67 1.04
CA LYS A 167 18.96 3.02 2.33
C LYS A 167 17.73 2.68 3.17
N ASP A 168 16.56 3.21 2.82
CA ASP A 168 15.29 3.01 3.50
C ASP A 168 14.39 1.97 2.82
N PHE A 169 14.87 1.34 1.74
CA PHE A 169 14.22 0.17 1.17
C PHE A 169 14.24 -0.97 2.19
N THR A 170 13.06 -1.42 2.57
CA THR A 170 12.89 -2.62 3.37
C THR A 170 12.73 -3.81 2.44
N SER A 171 13.48 -4.88 2.69
CA SER A 171 13.34 -6.15 1.97
C SER A 171 11.88 -6.65 2.03
N GLY A 172 11.31 -6.95 0.87
CA GLY A 172 9.96 -7.50 0.73
C GLY A 172 9.83 -8.16 -0.64
N LYS A 173 9.31 -9.39 -0.67
CA LYS A 173 9.24 -10.18 -1.91
C LYS A 173 8.21 -9.65 -2.90
N TYR A 174 7.27 -8.81 -2.47
CA TYR A 174 6.22 -8.30 -3.33
C TYR A 174 6.05 -6.81 -3.12
N THR A 175 6.33 -6.07 -4.18
CA THR A 175 6.28 -4.62 -4.23
C THR A 175 5.54 -4.20 -5.48
N MET A 176 4.78 -3.12 -5.36
CA MET A 176 4.15 -2.45 -6.48
C MET A 176 4.79 -1.09 -6.71
N GLN A 177 5.23 -0.83 -7.93
CA GLN A 177 5.59 0.51 -8.37
C GLN A 177 4.40 1.12 -9.12
N GLN A 178 4.18 2.42 -8.95
CA GLN A 178 3.23 3.23 -9.70
C GLN A 178 3.97 4.39 -10.41
N ALA A 179 3.65 4.66 -11.67
CA ALA A 179 4.17 5.77 -12.47
C ALA A 179 3.02 6.67 -12.94
#